data_AF-A0A0J1FTS6-F1
#
_entry.id   AF-A0A0J1FTS6-F1
#
_cell.length_a   1.000
_cell.length_b   1.000
_cell.length_c   1.000
_cell.angle_alpha   90.00
_cell.angle_beta   90.00
_cell.angle_gamma   90.00
#
_symmetry.space_group_name_H-M   'P 1'
#
loop_
_entity.id
_entity.type
_entity.pdbx_description
1 polymer ?
#
loop_
_entity_poly.entity_id
_entity_poly.type
_entity_poly.pdbx_seq_one_letter_code
_entity_poly.pdbx_strand_id
1 'polypeptide(L)'
;MDRKRILRTIITVALFGALVAVIIVSQNHDPSNPHASIPKDVWINGPHGHGYAVDNNQQPWKQCYPCHEKKGLGGEDFCQSCHEKSKVNVTLPKKPS
;
A
#
# COMPACT_ATOMS: atom_id res chain seq x y z
N MET A 1 25.79 39.57 -6.42
CA MET A 1 25.21 38.66 -7.45
C MET A 1 24.10 39.39 -8.16
N ASP A 2 24.08 39.41 -9.49
CA ASP A 2 23.02 40.08 -10.25
C ASP A 2 21.63 39.55 -9.89
N ARG A 3 20.65 40.44 -9.79
CA ARG A 3 19.23 40.11 -9.54
C ARG A 3 18.71 39.01 -10.47
N LYS A 4 19.17 38.98 -11.72
CA LYS A 4 18.85 37.93 -12.71
C LYS A 4 19.41 36.55 -12.31
N ARG A 5 20.58 36.51 -11.69
CA ARG A 5 21.22 35.26 -11.22
C ARG A 5 20.49 34.71 -10.00
N ILE A 6 20.09 35.59 -9.07
CA ILE A 6 19.30 35.22 -7.89
C ILE A 6 17.95 34.62 -8.31
N LEU A 7 17.24 35.28 -9.23
CA LEU A 7 15.93 34.80 -9.71
C LEU A 7 16.05 33.42 -10.37
N ARG A 8 17.07 33.19 -11.19
CA ARG A 8 17.34 31.89 -11.81
C ARG A 8 17.59 30.81 -10.76
N THR A 9 18.40 31.10 -9.73
CA THR A 9 18.67 30.15 -8.65
C THR A 9 17.39 29.74 -7.91
N ILE A 10 16.52 30.70 -7.58
CA ILE A 10 15.24 30.40 -6.89
C ILE A 10 14.36 29.50 -7.76
N ILE A 11 14.23 29.81 -9.05
CA ILE A 11 13.43 29.00 -9.99
C ILE A 11 14.00 27.58 -10.07
N THR A 12 15.32 27.43 -10.20
CA THR A 12 15.95 26.10 -10.27
C THR A 12 15.71 25.30 -9.00
N VAL A 13 15.87 25.90 -7.83
CA VAL A 13 15.62 25.23 -6.54
C VAL A 13 14.14 24.83 -6.41
N ALA A 14 13.22 25.71 -6.80
CA ALA A 14 11.79 25.42 -6.77
C ALA A 14 11.40 24.26 -7.72
N LEU A 15 11.91 24.28 -8.95
CA LEU A 15 11.68 23.20 -9.92
C LEU A 15 12.27 21.87 -9.44
N PHE A 16 13.46 21.91 -8.84
CA PHE A 16 14.08 20.71 -8.29
C PHE A 16 13.28 20.14 -7.12
N GLY A 17 12.81 21.01 -6.20
CA GLY A 17 11.92 20.60 -5.11
C GLY A 17 10.61 19.99 -5.61
N ALA A 18 10.00 20.59 -6.64
CA ALA A 18 8.79 20.05 -7.27
C ALA A 18 9.03 18.66 -7.88
N LEU A 19 10.16 18.48 -8.58
CA LEU A 19 10.53 17.17 -9.14
C LEU A 19 10.69 16.10 -8.06
N VAL A 20 11.39 16.41 -6.96
CA VAL A 20 11.57 15.49 -5.83
C VAL A 20 10.21 15.12 -5.23
N ALA A 21 9.32 16.09 -5.03
CA ALA A 21 7.97 15.83 -4.51
C ALA A 21 7.17 14.90 -5.43
N VAL A 22 7.21 15.11 -6.75
CA VAL A 22 6.54 14.25 -7.73
C VAL A 22 7.10 12.83 -7.68
N ILE A 23 8.42 12.65 -7.57
CA ILE A 23 9.04 11.32 -7.47
C ILE A 23 8.56 10.60 -6.21
N ILE A 24 8.57 11.27 -5.05
CA ILE A 24 8.13 10.68 -3.77
C ILE A 24 6.65 10.28 -3.85
N VAL A 25 5.79 11.16 -4.36
CA VAL A 25 4.35 10.86 -4.51
C VAL A 25 4.13 9.71 -5.51
N SER A 26 4.85 9.70 -6.62
CA SER A 26 4.74 8.65 -7.64
C SER A 26 5.23 7.29 -7.14
N GLN A 27 6.27 7.24 -6.30
CA GLN A 27 6.77 5.99 -5.72
C GLN A 27 5.82 5.42 -4.67
N ASN A 28 5.06 6.27 -3.97
CA ASN A 28 4.06 5.86 -3.00
C ASN A 28 2.70 5.54 -3.64
N HIS A 29 2.50 5.88 -4.92
CA HIS A 29 1.29 5.53 -5.66
C HIS A 29 1.47 4.18 -6.34
N ASP A 30 1.11 3.09 -5.65
CA ASP A 30 0.99 1.77 -6.25
C ASP A 30 -0.45 1.55 -6.73
N PRO A 31 -0.77 1.79 -8.02
CA PRO A 31 -2.13 1.61 -8.55
C PRO A 31 -2.59 0.15 -8.52
N SER A 32 -1.68 -0.81 -8.34
CA SER A 32 -2.03 -2.23 -8.17
C SER A 32 -2.45 -2.57 -6.73
N ASN A 33 -2.26 -1.64 -5.79
CA ASN A 33 -2.67 -1.78 -4.40
C ASN A 33 -3.72 -0.71 -4.05
N PRO A 34 -5.02 -1.07 -4.01
CA PRO A 34 -6.06 -0.13 -3.59
C PRO A 34 -5.89 0.36 -2.14
N HIS A 35 -4.99 -0.26 -1.36
CA HIS A 35 -4.69 0.08 0.02
C HIS A 35 -3.34 0.79 0.20
N ALA A 36 -2.58 1.09 -0.86
CA ALA A 36 -1.24 1.68 -0.72
C ALA A 36 -1.23 3.07 -0.06
N SER A 37 -2.35 3.80 -0.14
CA SER A 37 -2.51 5.10 0.51
C SER A 37 -2.83 5.00 2.00
N ILE A 38 -3.15 3.81 2.51
CA ILE A 38 -3.48 3.59 3.93
C ILE A 38 -2.18 3.24 4.67
N PRO A 39 -1.81 4.00 5.72
CA PRO A 39 -0.63 3.67 6.52
C PRO A 39 -0.73 2.25 7.07
N LYS A 40 0.38 1.50 7.04
CA LYS A 40 0.39 0.08 7.45
C LYS A 40 -0.20 -0.16 8.84
N ASP A 41 0.11 0.69 9.80
CA ASP A 41 -0.41 0.58 11.16
C ASP A 41 -1.94 0.76 11.21
N VAL A 42 -2.46 1.77 10.50
CA VAL A 42 -3.90 2.01 10.34
C VAL A 42 -4.57 0.85 9.59
N TRP A 43 -3.89 0.30 8.59
CA TRP A 43 -4.37 -0.87 7.87
C TRP A 43 -4.46 -2.10 8.78
N ILE A 44 -3.45 -2.38 9.61
CA ILE A 44 -3.46 -3.59 10.45
C ILE A 44 -4.37 -3.44 11.68
N ASN A 45 -4.28 -2.30 12.37
CA ASN A 45 -4.86 -2.10 13.70
C ASN A 45 -6.11 -1.20 13.70
N GLY A 46 -6.43 -0.54 12.59
CA GLY A 46 -7.53 0.42 12.51
C GLY A 46 -8.92 -0.24 12.44
N PRO A 47 -9.97 0.46 12.91
CA PRO A 47 -11.34 -0.06 12.95
C PRO A 47 -11.94 -0.36 11.57
N HIS A 48 -11.44 0.28 10.52
CA HIS A 48 -11.84 0.05 9.11
C HIS A 48 -10.66 -0.46 8.28
N GLY A 49 -9.71 -1.17 8.92
CA GLY A 49 -8.51 -1.72 8.30
C GLY A 49 -8.72 -3.10 7.68
N HIS A 50 -7.65 -3.90 7.71
CA HIS A 50 -7.53 -5.23 7.14
C HIS A 50 -8.61 -6.18 7.62
N GLY A 51 -8.81 -6.29 8.95
CA GLY A 51 -9.82 -7.17 9.53
C GLY A 51 -11.23 -6.82 9.02
N TYR A 52 -11.60 -5.54 9.11
CA TYR A 52 -12.88 -5.06 8.57
C TYR A 52 -13.05 -5.38 7.07
N ALA A 53 -12.02 -5.12 6.27
CA ALA A 53 -12.08 -5.37 4.82
C ALA A 53 -12.23 -6.86 4.49
N VAL A 54 -11.56 -7.75 5.25
CA VAL A 54 -11.68 -9.20 5.06
C VAL A 54 -13.03 -9.70 5.53
N ASP A 55 -13.51 -9.28 6.71
CA ASP A 55 -14.76 -9.73 7.31
C ASP A 55 -16.00 -9.29 6.51
N ASN A 56 -15.94 -8.11 5.87
CA ASN A 56 -17.02 -7.60 5.02
C ASN A 56 -16.92 -8.08 3.57
N ASN A 57 -15.87 -8.83 3.22
CA ASN A 57 -15.73 -9.40 1.89
C ASN A 57 -16.33 -10.81 1.87
N GLN A 58 -17.41 -10.98 1.11
CA GLN A 58 -18.11 -12.27 0.99
C GLN A 58 -17.29 -13.33 0.26
N GLN A 59 -16.27 -12.95 -0.53
CA GLN A 59 -15.44 -13.86 -1.32
C GLN A 59 -13.95 -13.43 -1.35
N PRO A 60 -13.23 -13.43 -0.21
CA PRO A 60 -11.84 -12.97 -0.14
C PRO A 60 -10.90 -13.79 -1.04
N TRP A 61 -11.19 -15.09 -1.21
CA TRP A 61 -10.43 -15.98 -2.09
C TRP A 61 -10.51 -15.61 -3.57
N LYS A 62 -11.55 -14.88 -4.01
CA LYS A 62 -11.67 -14.39 -5.39
C LYS A 62 -11.11 -12.99 -5.57
N GLN A 63 -11.18 -12.16 -4.54
CA GLN A 63 -10.86 -10.73 -4.65
C GLN A 63 -9.45 -10.40 -4.14
N CYS A 64 -9.03 -11.02 -3.03
CA CYS A 64 -7.76 -10.73 -2.38
C CYS A 64 -6.64 -11.67 -2.85
N TYR A 65 -6.90 -12.98 -2.95
CA TYR A 65 -5.85 -13.96 -3.27
C TYR A 65 -5.18 -13.70 -4.62
N PRO A 66 -5.91 -13.44 -5.72
CA PRO A 66 -5.27 -13.17 -7.01
C PRO A 66 -4.38 -11.91 -6.98
N CYS A 67 -4.72 -10.93 -6.14
CA CYS A 67 -3.90 -9.73 -5.97
C CYS A 67 -2.59 -10.07 -5.24
N HIS A 68 -2.67 -10.84 -4.16
CA HIS A 68 -1.49 -11.30 -3.43
C HIS A 68 -0.62 -12.25 -4.28
N GLU A 69 -1.21 -13.10 -5.11
CA GLU A 69 -0.48 -13.94 -6.07
C GLU A 69 0.27 -13.12 -7.11
N LYS A 70 -0.40 -12.13 -7.75
CA LYS A 70 0.25 -11.23 -8.73
C LYS A 70 1.42 -10.46 -8.14
N LYS A 71 1.39 -10.19 -6.84
CA LYS A 71 2.48 -9.53 -6.10
C LYS A 71 3.57 -10.49 -5.64
N GLY A 72 3.48 -11.78 -5.97
CA GLY A 72 4.44 -12.81 -5.55
C GLY A 72 4.38 -13.13 -4.06
N LEU A 73 3.27 -12.79 -3.39
CA LEU A 73 3.11 -12.96 -1.95
C LEU A 73 2.55 -14.34 -1.57
N GLY A 74 1.96 -15.08 -2.52
CA GLY A 74 1.52 -16.47 -2.32
C GLY A 74 0.02 -16.65 -2.03
N GLY A 75 -0.83 -15.66 -2.32
CA GLY A 75 -2.29 -15.83 -2.24
C GLY A 75 -2.78 -16.22 -0.83
N GLU A 76 -3.33 -17.43 -0.72
CA GLU A 76 -3.78 -18.03 0.55
C GLU A 76 -2.64 -18.24 1.55
N ASP A 77 -1.49 -18.74 1.07
CA ASP A 77 -0.31 -19.00 1.91
C ASP A 77 0.23 -17.70 2.53
N PHE A 78 0.04 -16.57 1.85
CA PHE A 78 0.41 -15.28 2.39
C PHE A 78 -0.36 -14.94 3.67
N CYS A 79 -1.68 -15.14 3.63
CA CYS A 79 -2.57 -14.90 4.77
C CYS A 79 -2.12 -15.75 5.97
N GLN A 80 -1.89 -17.04 5.74
CA GLN A 80 -1.41 -17.95 6.79
C GLN A 80 -0.06 -17.49 7.37
N SER A 81 0.90 -17.18 6.51
CA SER A 81 2.25 -16.77 6.96
C SER A 81 2.23 -15.50 7.82
N CYS A 82 1.33 -14.56 7.54
CA CYS A 82 1.21 -13.31 8.29
C CYS A 82 0.54 -13.54 9.66
N HIS A 83 -0.50 -14.36 9.68
CA HIS A 83 -1.27 -14.68 10.90
C HIS A 83 -0.45 -15.52 11.88
N GLU A 84 0.33 -16.48 11.39
CA GLU A 84 1.25 -17.28 12.20
C GLU A 84 2.35 -16.42 12.83
N LYS A 85 3.01 -15.57 12.04
CA LYS A 85 4.03 -14.64 12.55
C LYS A 85 3.48 -13.69 13.61
N SER A 86 2.26 -13.22 13.42
CA SER A 86 1.58 -12.31 14.34
C SER A 86 0.91 -13.03 15.52
N LYS A 87 0.94 -14.37 15.53
CA LYS A 87 0.27 -15.22 16.53
C LYS A 87 -1.23 -14.93 16.66
N VAL A 88 -1.87 -14.55 15.55
CA VAL A 88 -3.31 -14.28 15.47
C VAL A 88 -4.01 -15.54 14.98
N ASN A 89 -4.83 -16.14 15.82
CA ASN A 89 -5.60 -17.33 15.49
C ASN A 89 -7.01 -16.94 15.02
N VAL A 90 -7.21 -16.86 13.71
CA VAL A 90 -8.52 -16.65 13.09
C VAL A 90 -8.71 -17.62 11.92
N THR A 91 -9.95 -17.98 11.66
CA THR A 91 -10.30 -18.81 10.51
C THR A 91 -10.05 -18.03 9.22
N LEU A 92 -9.08 -18.48 8.43
CA LEU A 92 -8.82 -17.87 7.12
C LEU A 92 -9.95 -18.19 6.12
N PRO A 93 -10.32 -17.23 5.26
CA PRO A 93 -11.38 -17.41 4.28
C PRO A 93 -10.94 -18.33 3.14
N LYS A 94 -11.24 -19.63 3.26
CA LYS A 94 -10.82 -20.64 2.28
C LYS A 94 -11.59 -20.53 0.96
N LYS A 95 -10.92 -20.89 -0.13
CA LYS A 95 -11.60 -21.14 -1.40
C LYS A 95 -12.49 -22.38 -1.24
N PRO A 96 -13.79 -22.33 -1.61
CA PRO A 96 -14.62 -23.52 -1.63
C PRO A 96 -14.07 -24.53 -2.63
N SER A 97 -14.01 -25.80 -2.20
CA SER A 97 -13.58 -26.96 -3.00
C SER A 97 -14.56 -27.28 -4.13
#